data_AF-A0A1S4C2L9-F1
#
_entry.id   AF-A0A1S4C2L9-F1
#
_cell.length_a   1.000
_cell.length_b   1.000
_cell.length_c   1.000
_cell.angle_alpha   90.00
_cell.angle_beta   90.00
_cell.angle_gamma   90.00
#
_symmetry.space_group_name_H-M   'P 1'
#
loop_
_entity.id
_entity.type
_entity.pdbx_description
1 polymer ?
#
loop_
_entity_poly.entity_id
_entity_poly.type
_entity_poly.pdbx_seq_one_letter_code
_entity_poly.pdbx_strand_id
1 'polypeptide(L)'
;MALDISGNNYLSWVLDAEIHLDAKGLGDTIKEGNEASSQDNAKAMIFLRLHLDEGLKSEYLTLKDPFQLWTSLKERYDYLKTTVLPRAHREWMHLRLQDYKTISENNSVVYRIISQLKLCGEPMNDEDMLEKTLSTFHASNMVLQQQYREKGL
;
A
#
# COMPACT_ATOMS: atom_id res chain seq x y z
N MET A 1 12.15 1.45 -6.94
CA MET A 1 11.31 1.20 -8.15
C MET A 1 10.78 2.54 -8.64
N ALA A 2 10.63 2.74 -9.95
CA ALA A 2 10.08 4.00 -10.48
C ALA A 2 8.54 4.02 -10.39
N LEU A 3 7.95 5.19 -10.16
CA LEU A 3 6.50 5.41 -10.27
C LEU A 3 6.10 5.29 -11.74
N ASP A 4 5.22 4.34 -12.04
CA ASP A 4 4.71 4.12 -13.38
C ASP A 4 3.76 5.25 -13.80
N ILE A 5 3.72 5.56 -15.10
CA ILE A 5 2.86 6.63 -15.63
C ILE A 5 1.37 6.36 -15.41
N SER A 6 0.95 5.10 -15.36
CA SER A 6 -0.43 4.74 -15.03
C SER A 6 -0.77 4.98 -13.56
N GLY A 7 0.24 5.08 -12.69
CA GLY A 7 0.08 5.16 -11.24
C GLY A 7 -0.23 3.84 -10.57
N ASN A 8 -0.29 2.70 -11.27
CA ASN A 8 -0.69 1.41 -10.68
C ASN A 8 0.12 1.01 -9.43
N ASN A 9 1.38 1.45 -9.33
CA ASN A 9 2.26 1.22 -8.18
C ASN A 9 2.38 2.45 -7.24
N TYR A 10 1.51 3.45 -7.36
CA TYR A 10 1.57 4.71 -6.61
C TYR A 10 1.60 4.50 -5.10
N LEU A 11 0.70 3.66 -4.55
CA LEU A 11 0.65 3.44 -3.09
C LEU A 11 1.93 2.79 -2.55
N SER A 12 2.47 1.80 -3.26
CA SER A 12 3.77 1.21 -2.90
C SER A 12 4.92 2.20 -3.07
N TRP A 13 4.88 3.02 -4.11
CA TRP A 13 5.92 4.01 -4.37
C TRP A 13 5.94 5.11 -3.30
N VAL A 14 4.78 5.58 -2.85
CA VAL A 14 4.66 6.56 -1.76
C VAL A 14 5.32 6.01 -0.51
N LEU A 15 4.99 4.78 -0.11
CA LEU A 15 5.58 4.13 1.07
C LEU A 15 7.10 4.03 0.95
N ASP A 16 7.61 3.55 -0.18
CA ASP A 16 9.05 3.41 -0.41
C ASP A 16 9.77 4.78 -0.39
N ALA A 17 9.14 5.81 -0.97
CA ALA A 17 9.69 7.15 -1.04
C ALA A 17 9.73 7.83 0.34
N GLU A 18 8.66 7.73 1.14
CA GLU A 18 8.60 8.24 2.51
C GLU A 18 9.71 7.59 3.36
N ILE A 19 9.81 6.26 3.34
CA ILE A 19 10.86 5.52 4.07
C ILE A 19 12.25 5.98 3.65
N HIS A 20 12.48 6.17 2.34
CA HIS A 20 13.78 6.60 1.84
C HIS A 20 14.12 8.03 2.31
N LEU A 21 13.18 8.96 2.20
CA LEU A 21 13.38 10.34 2.61
C LEU A 21 13.64 10.42 4.12
N ASP A 22 12.84 9.72 4.94
CA ASP A 22 13.03 9.67 6.39
C ASP A 22 14.38 9.08 6.77
N ALA A 23 14.79 7.97 6.14
CA ALA A 23 16.10 7.35 6.36
C ALA A 23 17.29 8.27 6.01
N LYS A 24 17.04 9.30 5.20
CA LYS A 24 18.03 10.32 4.82
C LYS A 24 17.89 11.63 5.59
N GLY A 25 16.94 11.74 6.51
CA GLY A 25 16.63 13.00 7.20
C GLY A 25 16.00 14.05 6.28
N LEU A 26 15.37 13.63 5.18
CA LEU A 26 14.75 14.47 4.16
C LEU A 26 13.22 14.44 4.23
N GLY A 27 12.62 13.73 5.19
CA GLY A 27 11.16 13.56 5.28
C GLY A 27 10.37 14.87 5.38
N ASP A 28 10.95 15.91 5.98
CA ASP A 28 10.28 17.21 6.08
C ASP A 28 10.20 17.97 4.75
N THR A 29 11.05 17.64 3.76
CA THR A 29 11.08 18.33 2.44
C THR A 29 9.78 18.18 1.65
N ILE A 30 8.98 17.15 1.95
CA ILE A 30 7.69 16.86 1.29
C ILE A 30 6.49 17.28 2.14
N LYS A 31 6.70 18.08 3.20
CA LYS A 31 5.63 18.62 4.06
C LYS A 31 5.35 20.08 3.73
N GLU A 32 4.11 20.49 3.98
CA GLU A 32 3.69 21.88 3.81
C GLU A 32 4.42 22.79 4.80
N GLY A 33 4.87 23.96 4.33
CA GLY A 33 5.55 24.95 5.16
C GLY A 33 6.92 24.50 5.68
N ASN A 34 7.56 23.52 5.03
CA ASN A 34 8.88 23.06 5.44
C ASN A 34 9.94 24.17 5.36
N GLU A 35 10.90 24.14 6.28
CA GLU A 35 12.04 25.06 6.33
C GLU A 35 13.34 24.35 5.88
N ALA A 36 13.21 23.35 5.01
CA ALA A 36 14.35 22.56 4.57
C ALA A 36 15.37 23.42 3.82
N SER A 37 16.65 23.07 3.98
CA SER A 37 17.71 23.77 3.26
C SER A 37 17.57 23.60 1.75
N SER A 38 18.08 24.55 0.96
CA SER A 38 18.11 24.42 -0.50
C SER A 38 18.87 23.17 -0.96
N GLN A 39 19.88 22.74 -0.19
CA GLN A 39 20.62 21.51 -0.44
C GLN A 39 19.76 20.26 -0.21
N ASP A 40 18.98 20.23 0.87
CA ASP A 40 18.13 19.08 1.18
C ASP A 40 16.95 18.98 0.22
N ASN A 41 16.37 20.12 -0.17
CA ASN A 41 15.39 20.19 -1.25
C ASN A 41 15.98 19.68 -2.57
N ALA A 42 17.22 20.04 -2.91
CA ALA A 42 17.87 19.51 -4.11
C ALA A 42 18.08 17.99 -4.04
N LYS A 43 18.53 17.45 -2.88
CA LYS A 43 18.70 15.99 -2.69
C LYS A 43 17.37 15.24 -2.84
N ALA A 44 16.31 15.74 -2.19
CA ALA A 44 14.98 15.16 -2.28
C ALA A 44 14.44 15.21 -3.72
N MET A 45 14.58 16.35 -4.40
CA MET A 45 14.20 16.48 -5.82
C MET A 45 14.92 15.49 -6.73
N ILE A 46 16.24 15.32 -6.56
CA ILE A 46 17.02 14.36 -7.35
C ILE A 46 16.48 12.95 -7.12
N PHE A 47 16.27 12.56 -5.86
CA PHE A 47 15.72 11.24 -5.54
C PHE A 47 14.35 11.02 -6.17
N LEU A 48 13.40 11.95 -5.95
CA LEU A 48 12.04 11.84 -6.48
C LEU A 48 12.07 11.72 -8.01
N ARG A 49 12.78 12.62 -8.70
CA ARG A 49 12.87 12.60 -10.17
C ARG A 49 13.55 11.37 -10.72
N LEU A 50 14.55 10.80 -10.03
CA LEU A 50 15.18 9.54 -10.46
C LEU A 50 14.21 8.35 -10.42
N HIS A 51 13.20 8.42 -9.55
CA HIS A 51 12.23 7.36 -9.33
C HIS A 51 10.87 7.68 -9.95
N LEU A 52 10.82 8.52 -10.98
CA LEU A 52 9.64 8.71 -11.84
C LEU A 52 9.86 8.02 -13.19
N ASP A 53 8.77 7.60 -13.82
CA ASP A 53 8.75 7.33 -15.25
C ASP A 53 9.15 8.57 -16.08
N GLU A 54 9.75 8.37 -17.25
CA GLU A 54 10.22 9.46 -18.12
C GLU A 54 9.08 10.39 -18.59
N GLY A 55 7.87 9.85 -18.78
CA GLY A 55 6.70 10.66 -19.10
C GLY A 55 6.38 11.65 -17.98
N LEU A 56 6.39 11.18 -16.72
CA LEU A 56 6.17 12.02 -15.54
C LEU A 56 7.28 13.05 -15.36
N LYS A 57 8.55 12.68 -15.60
CA LYS A 57 9.67 13.64 -15.55
C LYS A 57 9.50 14.78 -16.55
N SER A 58 8.94 14.47 -17.72
CA SER A 58 8.69 15.45 -18.79
C SER A 58 7.52 16.37 -18.42
N GLU A 59 6.43 15.80 -17.89
CA GLU A 59 5.25 16.56 -17.47
C GLU A 59 5.54 17.51 -16.30
N TYR A 60 6.35 17.07 -15.33
CA TYR A 60 6.72 17.86 -14.16
C TYR A 60 8.10 18.52 -14.26
N LEU A 61 8.63 18.70 -15.47
CA LEU A 61 9.98 19.21 -15.73
C LEU A 61 10.29 20.53 -15.00
N THR A 62 9.31 21.42 -14.91
CA THR A 62 9.44 22.79 -14.38
C THR A 62 9.38 22.86 -12.86
N LEU A 63 8.88 21.81 -12.19
CA LEU A 63 8.83 21.76 -10.74
C LEU A 63 10.24 21.57 -10.17
N LYS A 64 10.61 22.47 -9.26
CA LYS A 64 11.92 22.50 -8.58
C LYS A 64 11.81 22.29 -7.08
N ASP A 65 10.60 22.22 -6.56
CA ASP A 65 10.30 22.08 -5.14
C ASP A 65 9.76 20.66 -4.86
N PRO A 66 10.36 19.91 -3.90
CA PRO A 66 9.93 18.53 -3.60
C PRO A 66 8.49 18.46 -3.13
N PHE A 67 8.06 19.41 -2.30
CA PHE A 67 6.70 19.45 -1.77
C PHE A 67 5.67 19.67 -2.87
N GLN A 68 5.92 20.59 -3.80
CA GLN A 68 5.05 20.80 -4.96
C GLN A 68 4.97 19.56 -5.86
N LEU A 69 6.10 18.91 -6.14
CA LEU A 69 6.12 17.67 -6.93
C LEU A 69 5.34 16.56 -6.21
N TRP A 70 5.60 16.36 -4.92
CA TRP A 70 4.91 15.37 -4.09
C TRP A 70 3.40 15.60 -4.09
N THR A 71 2.96 16.84 -3.87
CA THR A 71 1.54 17.21 -3.84
C THR A 71 0.89 17.01 -5.21
N SER A 72 1.57 17.37 -6.30
CA SER A 72 1.06 17.17 -7.66
C SER A 72 0.86 15.69 -8.01
N LEU A 73 1.81 14.83 -7.61
CA LEU A 73 1.69 13.38 -7.77
C LEU A 73 0.55 12.82 -6.91
N LYS A 74 0.41 13.33 -5.68
CA LYS A 74 -0.69 12.97 -4.80
C LYS A 74 -2.04 13.32 -5.42
N GLU A 75 -2.27 14.56 -5.80
CA GLU A 75 -3.52 14.98 -6.44
C GLU A 75 -3.87 14.14 -7.67
N ARG A 76 -2.87 13.79 -8.47
CA ARG A 76 -3.08 12.95 -9.66
C ARG A 76 -3.51 11.53 -9.33
N TYR A 77 -2.92 10.90 -8.31
CA TYR A 77 -3.03 9.45 -8.10
C TYR A 77 -3.76 9.05 -6.82
N ASP A 78 -4.16 9.97 -5.94
CA ASP A 78 -4.83 9.62 -4.67
C ASP A 78 -6.16 8.89 -4.92
N TYR A 79 -6.81 9.12 -6.07
CA TYR A 79 -8.01 8.37 -6.49
C TYR A 79 -7.77 6.86 -6.55
N LEU A 80 -6.54 6.39 -6.73
CA LEU A 80 -6.24 4.95 -6.75
C LEU A 80 -6.53 4.29 -5.40
N LYS A 81 -6.53 5.02 -4.28
CA LYS A 81 -7.02 4.48 -3.00
C LYS A 81 -8.49 4.06 -3.11
N THR A 82 -9.29 4.81 -3.87
CA THR A 82 -10.71 4.51 -4.10
C THR A 82 -10.94 3.31 -5.02
N THR A 83 -9.91 2.87 -5.76
CA THR A 83 -10.02 1.69 -6.63
C THR A 83 -9.40 0.44 -5.98
N VAL A 84 -8.29 0.62 -5.25
CA VAL A 84 -7.62 -0.45 -4.51
C VAL A 84 -8.49 -0.94 -3.35
N LEU A 85 -9.11 -0.05 -2.59
CA LEU A 85 -9.89 -0.42 -1.41
C LEU A 85 -11.12 -1.31 -1.76
N PRO A 86 -12.02 -0.94 -2.69
CA PRO A 86 -13.14 -1.81 -3.06
C PRO A 86 -12.68 -3.14 -3.67
N ARG A 87 -11.57 -3.13 -4.41
CA ARG A 87 -10.99 -4.36 -4.95
C ARG A 87 -10.49 -5.27 -3.82
N ALA A 88 -9.75 -4.74 -2.86
CA ALA A 88 -9.26 -5.49 -1.72
C ALA A 88 -10.41 -6.06 -0.88
N HIS A 89 -11.48 -5.29 -0.63
CA HIS A 89 -12.70 -5.81 0.00
C HIS A 89 -13.36 -6.91 -0.81
N ARG A 90 -13.46 -6.77 -2.13
CA ARG A 90 -14.05 -7.80 -2.98
C ARG A 90 -13.21 -9.08 -2.92
N GLU A 91 -11.89 -8.98 -3.05
CA GLU A 91 -10.97 -10.11 -2.93
C GLU A 91 -11.09 -10.77 -1.55
N TRP A 92 -11.18 -9.96 -0.48
CA TRP A 92 -11.41 -10.44 0.89
C TRP A 92 -12.73 -11.19 1.00
N MET A 93 -13.84 -10.59 0.59
CA MET A 93 -15.18 -11.17 0.72
C MET A 93 -15.27 -12.54 0.03
N HIS A 94 -14.67 -12.68 -1.15
CA HIS A 94 -14.73 -13.90 -1.97
C HIS A 94 -13.58 -14.88 -1.71
N LEU A 95 -12.65 -14.57 -0.82
CA LEU A 95 -11.55 -15.48 -0.46
C LEU A 95 -12.12 -16.77 0.13
N ARG A 96 -11.67 -17.93 -0.38
CA ARG A 96 -11.98 -19.25 0.20
C ARG A 96 -10.75 -20.12 0.27
N LEU A 97 -10.55 -20.82 1.39
CA LEU A 97 -9.42 -21.73 1.57
C LEU A 97 -9.35 -22.81 0.48
N GLN A 98 -10.50 -23.34 0.05
CA GLN A 98 -10.60 -24.40 -0.96
C GLN A 98 -10.16 -23.98 -2.37
N ASP A 99 -10.06 -22.67 -2.66
CA ASP A 99 -9.64 -22.18 -3.97
C ASP A 99 -8.11 -22.28 -4.16
N TYR A 100 -7.37 -22.70 -3.14
CA TYR A 100 -5.90 -22.79 -3.12
C TYR A 100 -5.43 -24.22 -2.92
N LYS A 101 -4.30 -24.57 -3.54
CA LYS A 101 -3.73 -25.93 -3.45
C LYS A 101 -3.04 -26.17 -2.11
N THR A 102 -2.49 -25.11 -1.52
CA THR A 102 -1.77 -25.20 -0.24
C THR A 102 -2.15 -24.08 0.71
N ILE A 103 -1.98 -24.33 2.01
CA ILE A 103 -2.12 -23.31 3.07
C ILE A 103 -1.17 -22.13 2.83
N SER A 104 0.04 -22.39 2.33
CA SER A 104 1.02 -21.33 2.05
C SER A 104 0.56 -20.38 0.94
N GLU A 105 -0.06 -20.90 -0.12
CA GLU A 105 -0.61 -20.07 -1.21
C GLU A 105 -1.76 -19.21 -0.70
N ASN A 106 -2.68 -19.80 0.08
CA ASN A 106 -3.78 -19.07 0.70
C ASN A 106 -3.25 -17.95 1.61
N ASN A 107 -2.33 -18.28 2.51
CA ASN A 107 -1.71 -17.31 3.42
C ASN A 107 -1.06 -16.16 2.65
N SER A 108 -0.34 -16.44 1.56
CA SER A 108 0.27 -15.39 0.74
C SER A 108 -0.76 -14.42 0.17
N VAL A 109 -1.94 -14.89 -0.24
CA VAL A 109 -3.01 -14.02 -0.75
C VAL A 109 -3.67 -13.23 0.39
N VAL A 110 -3.92 -13.88 1.52
CA VAL A 110 -4.42 -13.23 2.75
C VAL A 110 -3.52 -12.04 3.11
N TYR A 111 -2.21 -12.27 3.24
CA TYR A 111 -1.26 -11.21 3.56
C TYR A 111 -1.28 -10.07 2.53
N ARG A 112 -1.32 -10.39 1.23
CA ARG A 112 -1.40 -9.39 0.18
C ARG A 112 -2.64 -8.49 0.31
N ILE A 113 -3.81 -9.09 0.52
CA ILE A 113 -5.08 -8.35 0.67
C ILE A 113 -5.02 -7.45 1.92
N ILE A 114 -4.53 -7.99 3.04
CA ILE A 114 -4.39 -7.22 4.28
C ILE A 114 -3.44 -6.04 4.12
N SER A 115 -2.30 -6.25 3.47
CA SER A 115 -1.36 -5.16 3.18
C SER A 115 -2.03 -4.06 2.34
N GLN A 116 -2.86 -4.41 1.36
CA GLN A 116 -3.61 -3.43 0.57
C GLN A 116 -4.65 -2.67 1.41
N LEU A 117 -5.40 -3.36 2.28
CA LEU A 117 -6.35 -2.71 3.19
C LEU A 117 -5.65 -1.77 4.16
N LYS A 118 -4.53 -2.20 4.75
CA LYS A 118 -3.67 -1.37 5.62
C LYS A 118 -3.14 -0.14 4.88
N LEU A 119 -2.66 -0.29 3.64
CA LEU A 119 -2.22 0.83 2.80
C LEU A 119 -3.34 1.83 2.50
N CYS A 120 -4.59 1.37 2.46
CA CYS A 120 -5.77 2.20 2.28
C CYS A 120 -6.33 2.79 3.58
N GLY A 121 -5.71 2.54 4.74
CA GLY A 121 -6.13 3.07 6.04
C GLY A 121 -7.17 2.21 6.77
N GLU A 122 -7.42 0.98 6.33
CA GLU A 122 -8.31 0.03 7.00
C GLU A 122 -7.50 -1.14 7.58
N PRO A 123 -6.97 -1.00 8.80
CA PRO A 123 -6.21 -2.08 9.42
C PRO A 123 -7.14 -3.23 9.82
N MET A 124 -6.86 -4.44 9.30
CA MET A 124 -7.39 -5.68 9.86
C MET A 124 -6.44 -6.22 10.93
N ASN A 125 -7.02 -6.75 12.01
CA ASN A 125 -6.31 -7.38 13.11
C ASN A 125 -6.19 -8.90 12.87
N ASP A 126 -5.46 -9.59 13.75
CA ASP A 126 -5.25 -11.04 13.62
C ASP A 126 -6.57 -11.82 13.80
N GLU A 127 -7.52 -11.31 14.60
CA GLU A 127 -8.84 -11.90 14.81
C GLU A 127 -9.67 -11.91 13.51
N ASP A 128 -9.63 -10.84 12.73
CA ASP A 128 -10.28 -10.75 11.41
C ASP A 128 -9.71 -11.82 10.46
N MET A 129 -8.41 -12.08 10.53
CA MET A 129 -7.74 -13.10 9.71
C MET A 129 -8.15 -14.52 10.09
N LEU A 130 -8.23 -14.78 11.40
CA LEU A 130 -8.61 -16.07 11.96
C LEU A 130 -10.07 -16.36 11.65
N GLU A 131 -10.97 -15.41 11.91
CA GLU A 131 -12.38 -15.52 11.58
C GLU A 131 -12.61 -15.69 10.08
N LYS A 132 -11.84 -14.99 9.24
CA LYS A 132 -11.92 -15.19 7.79
C LYS A 132 -11.50 -16.60 7.39
N THR A 133 -10.37 -17.09 7.89
CA THR A 133 -9.89 -18.45 7.62
C THR A 133 -10.94 -19.49 8.03
N LEU A 134 -11.45 -19.38 9.26
CA LEU A 134 -12.46 -20.27 9.84
C LEU A 134 -13.78 -20.23 9.07
N SER A 135 -14.25 -19.05 8.64
CA SER A 135 -15.48 -18.90 7.85
C SER A 135 -15.41 -19.53 6.45
N THR A 136 -14.20 -19.83 5.96
CA THR A 136 -13.99 -20.45 4.65
C THR A 136 -13.77 -21.95 4.71
N PHE A 137 -13.88 -22.55 5.90
CA PHE A 137 -13.80 -24.00 6.05
C PHE A 137 -14.99 -24.68 5.35
N HIS A 138 -14.74 -25.87 4.82
CA HIS A 138 -15.80 -26.69 4.25
C HIS A 138 -16.83 -27.05 5.33
N ALA A 139 -18.10 -27.17 4.97
CA ALA A 139 -19.20 -27.46 5.90
C ALA A 139 -19.00 -28.78 6.69
N SER A 140 -18.20 -29.71 6.18
CA SER A 140 -17.81 -30.92 6.92
C SER A 140 -16.92 -30.64 8.14
N ASN A 141 -16.28 -29.47 8.20
CA ASN A 141 -15.34 -29.08 9.24
C ASN A 141 -15.96 -28.11 10.27
N MET A 142 -17.29 -27.95 10.29
CA MET A 142 -18.00 -27.04 11.21
C MET A 142 -17.69 -27.32 12.69
N VAL A 143 -17.53 -28.59 13.08
CA VAL A 143 -17.16 -28.96 14.46
C VAL A 143 -15.77 -28.47 14.82
N LEU A 144 -14.81 -28.64 13.90
CA LEU A 144 -13.43 -28.18 14.09
C LEU A 144 -13.36 -26.65 14.14
N GLN A 145 -14.15 -25.97 13.30
CA GLN A 145 -14.27 -24.51 13.31
C GLN A 145 -14.74 -24.00 14.69
N GLN A 146 -15.79 -24.61 15.25
CA GLN A 146 -16.32 -24.23 16.55
C GLN A 146 -15.30 -24.46 17.68
N GLN A 147 -14.55 -25.56 17.62
CA GLN A 147 -13.49 -25.85 18.59
C GLN A 147 -12.34 -24.83 18.58
N TYR A 148 -11.99 -24.27 17.42
CA TYR A 148 -10.99 -23.20 17.34
C TYR A 148 -11.51 -21.90 17.97
N ARG A 149 -12.75 -21.51 17.64
CA ARG A 149 -13.40 -20.32 18.22
C ARG A 149 -13.50 -20.37 19.75
N GLU A 150 -13.89 -21.53 20.30
CA GLU A 150 -14.02 -21.72 21.76
C GLU A 150 -12.68 -21.64 22.50
N LYS A 151 -11.55 -21.83 21.81
CA LYS A 151 -10.21 -21.72 22.39
C LYS A 151 -9.63 -20.31 22.32
N GLY A 152 -10.36 -19.34 21.75
CA GLY A 152 -9.85 -17.98 21.53
C GLY A 152 -8.64 -17.95 20.60
N LEU A 153 -8.60 -18.88 19.64
CA LEU A 153 -7.64 -18.96 18.56
C LEU A 153 -8.31 -18.63 17.24
#